data_AF-A0A7K2Z4S7-F1
#
_entry.id   AF-A0A7K2Z4S7-F1
#
_cell.length_a   1.000
_cell.length_b   1.000
_cell.length_c   1.000
_cell.angle_alpha   90.00
_cell.angle_beta   90.00
_cell.angle_gamma   90.00
#
_symmetry.space_group_name_H-M   'P 1'
#
loop_
_entity.id
_entity.type
_entity.pdbx_description
1 polymer ?
#
loop_
_entity_poly.entity_id
_entity_poly.type
_entity_poly.pdbx_seq_one_letter_code
_entity_poly.pdbx_strand_id
1 'polypeptide(L)' 'TTAAAPAGPAFPSAASAAARPAARPATLQERILALLEDGPMYVKALRDAMPDAKPTSVSNTLTGLRDAGRVESVGRGLWQ' A
#
# COMPACT_ATOMS: atom_id res chain seq x y z
N THR A 1 -50.38 -32.73 -5.37
CA THR A 1 -49.22 -33.63 -5.23
C THR A 1 -47.99 -32.94 -5.80
N THR A 2 -46.89 -32.98 -5.03
CA THR A 2 -45.47 -32.71 -5.38
C THR A 2 -45.11 -31.32 -5.95
N ALA A 3 -44.50 -30.38 -5.21
CA ALA A 3 -43.13 -30.28 -4.65
C ALA A 3 -42.07 -29.80 -5.68
N ALA A 4 -41.55 -28.57 -5.48
CA ALA A 4 -40.16 -28.15 -5.81
C ALA A 4 -39.92 -26.65 -5.46
N ALA A 5 -39.35 -26.41 -4.28
CA ALA A 5 -38.30 -25.39 -4.10
C ALA A 5 -36.99 -26.17 -3.86
N PRO A 6 -35.76 -25.62 -3.93
CA PRO A 6 -35.38 -24.20 -3.98
C PRO A 6 -34.19 -23.86 -4.91
N ALA A 7 -34.10 -22.61 -5.39
CA ALA A 7 -32.81 -22.04 -5.82
C ALA A 7 -32.90 -20.51 -5.75
N GLY A 8 -32.51 -19.94 -4.61
CA GLY A 8 -32.25 -18.51 -4.54
C GLY A 8 -31.08 -18.14 -5.45
N PRO A 9 -31.03 -16.92 -6.01
CA PRO A 9 -29.85 -16.46 -6.72
C PRO A 9 -28.68 -16.36 -5.73
N ALA A 10 -27.69 -17.24 -5.90
CA ALA A 10 -26.41 -17.14 -5.22
C ALA A 10 -25.75 -15.82 -5.64
N PHE A 11 -25.68 -14.87 -4.71
CA PHE A 11 -24.81 -13.71 -4.84
C PHE A 11 -23.37 -14.21 -4.97
N PRO A 12 -22.60 -13.82 -6.00
CA PRO A 12 -21.17 -14.07 -6.00
C PRO A 12 -20.51 -13.16 -4.96
N SER A 13 -20.37 -13.67 -3.73
CA SER A 13 -19.54 -13.06 -2.70
C SER A 13 -18.09 -13.48 -2.89
N ALA A 14 -17.27 -12.51 -3.27
CA ALA A 14 -15.83 -12.37 -3.06
C ALA A 14 -15.00 -13.66 -2.95
N ALA A 15 -14.33 -14.03 -4.05
CA ALA A 15 -13.08 -14.78 -3.94
C ALA A 15 -12.11 -14.35 -5.05
N SER A 16 -11.14 -13.54 -4.64
CA SER A 16 -9.78 -13.58 -5.18
C SER A 16 -9.63 -13.26 -6.67
N ALA A 17 -10.06 -12.07 -7.06
CA ALA A 17 -9.35 -11.37 -8.12
C ALA A 17 -8.01 -10.92 -7.52
N ALA A 18 -7.04 -11.85 -7.53
CA ALA A 18 -5.64 -11.55 -7.35
C ALA A 18 -5.30 -10.41 -8.32
N ALA A 19 -5.31 -9.19 -7.79
CA ALA A 19 -4.83 -8.00 -8.45
C ALA A 19 -3.34 -8.23 -8.69
N ARG A 20 -3.02 -8.91 -9.80
CA ARG A 20 -1.73 -8.72 -10.46
C ARG A 20 -1.62 -7.21 -10.59
N PRO A 21 -0.68 -6.54 -9.89
CA PRO A 21 -0.56 -5.10 -10.04
C PRO A 21 -0.13 -4.88 -11.49
N ALA A 22 -1.10 -4.52 -12.32
CA ALA A 22 -0.85 -3.94 -13.62
C ALA A 22 0.21 -2.86 -13.41
N ALA A 23 1.25 -2.88 -14.24
CA ALA A 23 2.34 -1.92 -14.29
C ALA A 23 1.78 -0.49 -14.41
N ARG A 24 1.32 0.04 -13.28
CA ARG A 24 1.07 1.45 -13.06
C ARG A 24 2.44 2.08 -12.86
N PRO A 25 2.62 3.35 -13.26
CA PRO A 25 3.82 4.09 -12.86
C PRO A 25 3.99 3.91 -11.35
N ALA A 26 5.17 3.45 -10.93
CA ALA A 26 5.46 3.17 -9.53
C ALA A 26 5.01 4.36 -8.70
N THR A 27 3.99 4.15 -7.88
CA THR A 27 3.41 5.24 -7.09
C THR A 27 4.44 5.72 -6.09
N LEU A 28 4.29 6.95 -5.59
CA LEU A 28 5.16 7.49 -4.55
C LEU A 28 5.28 6.51 -3.35
N GLN A 29 4.19 5.79 -3.05
CA GLN A 29 4.16 4.74 -2.04
C GLN A 29 5.08 3.57 -2.36
N GLU A 30 5.02 3.01 -3.56
CA GLU A 30 5.88 1.90 -4.01
C GLU A 30 7.35 2.32 -4.00
N ARG A 31 7.65 3.56 -4.40
CA ARG A 31 9.03 4.10 -4.36
C ARG A 31 9.55 4.22 -2.92
N ILE A 32 8.72 4.69 -1.98
CA ILE A 32 9.09 4.75 -0.56
C ILE A 32 9.33 3.35 -0.02
N LEU A 33 8.43 2.40 -0.33
CA LEU A 33 8.58 1.02 0.11
C LEU A 33 9.88 0.43 -0.42
N ALA A 34 10.16 0.52 -1.72
CA ALA A 34 11.40 0.00 -2.30
C ALA A 34 12.68 0.58 -1.66
N LEU A 35 12.65 1.86 -1.24
CA LEU A 35 13.79 2.48 -0.54
C LEU A 35 13.94 1.97 0.91
N LEU A 36 12.83 1.64 1.57
CA LEU A 36 12.82 1.04 2.91
C LEU A 36 13.12 -0.47 2.87
N GLU A 37 12.83 -1.11 1.73
CA GLU A 37 13.37 -2.37 1.16
C GLU A 37 14.82 -2.66 1.58
N ASP A 38 15.66 -1.68 1.26
CA ASP A 38 17.12 -1.74 1.39
C ASP A 38 17.58 -1.55 2.84
N GLY A 39 16.74 -0.94 3.67
CA GLY A 39 17.00 -0.74 5.09
C GLY A 39 16.37 0.52 5.67
N PRO A 40 16.60 0.77 6.97
CA PRO A 40 16.04 1.93 7.66
C PRO A 40 16.58 3.23 7.05
N MET A 41 15.69 4.07 6.54
CA MET A 41 16.02 5.30 5.84
C MET A 41 15.43 6.53 6.54
N TYR A 42 16.19 7.64 6.51
CA TYR A 42 15.69 8.91 7.03
C TYR A 42 14.68 9.53 6.06
N VAL A 43 13.65 10.19 6.60
CA VAL A 43 12.69 10.98 5.79
C VAL A 43 13.40 11.96 4.87
N LYS A 44 14.51 12.55 5.34
CA LYS A 44 15.31 13.48 4.54
C LYS A 44 15.95 12.78 3.33
N ALA A 45 16.47 11.57 3.51
CA ALA A 45 17.01 10.76 2.41
C ALA A 45 15.92 10.31 1.43
N LEU A 46 14.73 9.93 1.93
CA LEU A 46 13.57 9.62 1.08
C LEU A 46 13.15 10.81 0.21
N ARG A 47 13.17 12.04 0.76
CA ARG A 47 12.88 13.27 0.00
C ARG A 47 13.97 13.57 -1.04
N ASP A 48 15.22 13.31 -0.72
CA ASP A 48 16.36 13.50 -1.63
C ASP A 48 16.34 12.51 -2.80
N ALA A 49 15.98 11.25 -2.53
CA ALA A 49 15.78 10.23 -3.55
C ALA A 49 14.54 10.45 -4.45
N MET A 50 13.64 11.34 -4.04
CA MET A 50 12.41 11.65 -4.74
C MET A 50 12.16 13.17 -4.80
N PRO A 51 13.01 13.93 -5.49
CA PRO A 51 12.86 15.39 -5.58
C PRO A 51 11.59 15.78 -6.36
N ASP A 52 11.07 14.89 -7.21
CA ASP A 52 9.80 15.05 -7.92
C ASP A 52 8.57 15.02 -6.99
N ALA A 53 8.73 14.48 -5.77
CA ALA A 53 7.66 14.35 -4.80
C ALA A 53 7.63 15.52 -3.82
N LYS A 54 6.44 16.09 -3.58
CA LYS A 54 6.26 17.12 -2.55
C LYS A 54 6.64 16.56 -1.17
N PRO A 55 7.42 17.29 -0.35
CA PRO A 55 7.82 16.83 0.99
C PRO A 55 6.64 16.44 1.89
N THR A 56 5.53 17.19 1.76
CA THR A 56 4.27 16.92 2.44
C THR A 56 3.65 15.60 1.99
N SER A 57 3.69 15.29 0.69
CA SER A 57 3.19 14.01 0.16
C SER A 57 4.00 12.84 0.67
N VAL A 58 5.35 12.94 0.69
CA VAL A 58 6.21 11.89 1.27
C VAL A 58 5.85 11.63 2.73
N SER A 59 5.67 12.69 3.51
CA SER A 59 5.33 12.56 4.94
C SER A 59 3.93 11.98 5.14
N ASN A 60 2.95 12.38 4.33
CA ASN A 60 1.58 11.84 4.39
C ASN A 60 1.54 10.36 3.97
N THR A 61 2.29 9.99 2.93
CA THR A 61 2.38 8.60 2.47
C THR A 61 3.10 7.72 3.48
N LEU A 62 4.15 8.19 4.15
CA LEU A 62 4.78 7.47 5.27
C LEU A 62 3.78 7.21 6.41
N THR A 63 2.98 8.22 6.79
CA THR A 63 1.93 8.05 7.80
C THR A 63 0.89 7.02 7.36
N GLY A 64 0.43 7.07 6.11
CA GLY A 64 -0.53 6.09 5.56
C GLY A 64 0.05 4.67 5.46
N LEU A 65 1.34 4.54 5.12
CA LEU A 65 2.04 3.27 5.10
C LEU A 65 2.18 2.67 6.50
N ARG A 66 2.42 3.52 7.50
CA ARG A 66 2.50 3.10 8.90
C ARG A 66 1.15 2.65 9.44
N ASP A 67 0.09 3.39 9.12
CA ASP A 67 -1.28 3.01 9.46
C ASP A 67 -1.66 1.65 8.84
N ALA A 68 -1.22 1.41 7.60
CA ALA A 68 -1.36 0.11 6.93
C ALA A 68 -0.43 -1.00 7.47
N GLY A 69 0.40 -0.73 8.47
CA GLY A 69 1.36 -1.68 9.03
C GLY A 69 2.47 -2.10 8.07
N ARG A 70 2.77 -1.29 7.05
CA ARG A 70 3.78 -1.57 6.03
C ARG A 70 5.16 -1.02 6.39
N VAL A 71 5.21 0.06 7.17
CA VAL A 71 6.44 0.72 7.63
C VAL A 71 6.27 1.14 9.09
N GLU A 72 7.36 1.32 9.80
CA GLU A 72 7.40 1.78 11.17
C GLU A 72 8.44 2.90 11.35
N SER A 73 8.13 3.86 12.21
CA SER A 73 9.10 4.86 12.63
C SER A 73 10.01 4.29 13.71
N VAL A 74 11.21 3.90 13.33
CA VAL A 74 12.25 3.36 14.23
C VAL A 74 12.80 4.43 15.18
N GLY A 75 12.83 5.69 14.72
CA GLY A 75 13.42 6.79 15.48
C GLY A 75 13.06 8.15 14.92
N ARG A 76 13.71 9.20 15.45
CA ARG A 76 13.41 10.60 15.13
C ARG A 76 13.71 10.89 13.65
N GLY A 77 12.71 10.72 12.79
CA GLY A 77 12.82 10.86 11.34
C GLY A 77 13.43 9.65 10.63
N LEU A 78 13.60 8.50 11.31
CA LEU A 78 14.06 7.24 10.75
C LEU A 78 12.88 6.27 10.59
N TRP A 79 12.76 5.66 9.42
CA TRP A 79 11.66 4.77 9.04
C TRP A 79 12.21 3.48 8.46
N GLN A 80 11.51 2.37 8.64
CA GLN A 80 11.79 1.07 8.02
C GLN A 80 10.49 0.35 7.66
#